data_AF-F1TAK6-F1
#
_entry.id   AF-F1TAK6-F1
#
_cell.length_a   1.000
_cell.length_b   1.000
_cell.length_c   1.000
_cell.angle_alpha   90.00
_cell.angle_beta   90.00
_cell.angle_gamma   90.00
#
_symmetry.space_group_name_H-M   'P 1'
#
loop_
_entity.id
_entity.type
_entity.pdbx_description
1 polymer ?
#
loop_
_entity_poly.entity_id
_entity_poly.type
_entity_poly.pdbx_seq_one_letter_code
_entity_poly.pdbx_strand_id
1 'polypeptide(L)'
;MGPKKVMLGMSGGVDSSVAAAILLKQGYEVIGVTLQIWQDMDEERQKSEGGCCSLSAVDDARRVANKLGIPYYVLNFKDIFNKTVIEYFKEEYFKGRTPNPCIACNRHVKWQAMLDKALSMGIDYIATGHYAKVMQDAKTGRFILKKSVTDRKDQTYALYNLTQQQLSHTLMPVGDYTKDEIREIAKEIGLSVATKPDSQEICFIHDNDYGKFLSENCDKKIVPGKFLDTKGNVLGNHKGIVHYTVGQRKGLGIAFGKPMFVVAVNPENNTVVLGDDSEVFSETLTASDLNFISIPKPIDGMRVNAKIRYSAKEAPATINVIDENRISVVFDIPQRAITPGQSVVFYDGDVVVGGGTIE
;
A
#
# COMPACT_ATOMS: atom_id res chain seq x y z
N MET A 1 21.25 -5.98 30.28
CA MET A 1 20.15 -6.29 29.33
C MET A 1 20.78 -6.99 28.14
N GLY A 2 20.23 -8.14 27.71
CA GLY A 2 20.70 -8.83 26.50
C GLY A 2 20.42 -8.02 25.24
N PRO A 3 20.90 -8.47 24.06
CA PRO A 3 20.55 -7.84 22.79
C PRO A 3 19.03 -7.87 22.60
N LYS A 4 18.47 -6.80 22.05
CA LYS A 4 17.04 -6.74 21.74
C LYS A 4 16.73 -7.63 20.53
N LYS A 5 15.56 -8.26 20.51
CA LYS A 5 15.15 -9.20 19.48
C LYS A 5 14.30 -8.54 18.41
N VAL A 6 14.52 -8.91 17.15
CA VAL A 6 13.81 -8.35 16.00
C VAL A 6 13.29 -9.45 15.07
N MET A 7 11.99 -9.46 14.81
CA MET A 7 11.38 -10.27 13.76
C MET A 7 11.37 -9.49 12.45
N LEU A 8 12.12 -9.94 11.45
CA LEU A 8 12.27 -9.26 10.17
C LEU A 8 11.48 -9.99 9.08
N GLY A 9 10.53 -9.28 8.46
CA GLY A 9 9.84 -9.76 7.27
C GLY A 9 10.78 -9.84 6.06
N MET A 10 11.04 -11.05 5.57
CA MET A 10 11.89 -11.35 4.43
C MET A 10 11.06 -11.78 3.22
N SER A 11 11.08 -10.96 2.17
CA SER A 11 10.36 -11.19 0.91
C SER A 11 11.16 -11.95 -0.14
N GLY A 12 12.39 -12.38 0.19
CA GLY A 12 13.36 -12.86 -0.79
C GLY A 12 13.91 -11.77 -1.72
N GLY A 13 13.59 -10.49 -1.44
CA GLY A 13 14.13 -9.34 -2.14
C GLY A 13 15.42 -8.79 -1.52
N VAL A 14 16.12 -7.94 -2.26
CA VAL A 14 17.37 -7.31 -1.80
C VAL A 14 17.16 -6.44 -0.56
N ASP A 15 16.06 -5.68 -0.50
CA ASP A 15 15.83 -4.69 0.57
C ASP A 15 15.69 -5.36 1.95
N SER A 16 14.84 -6.39 2.07
CA SER A 16 14.69 -7.12 3.33
C SER A 16 15.95 -7.90 3.71
N SER A 17 16.73 -8.35 2.73
CA SER A 17 17.96 -9.10 2.96
C SER A 17 19.06 -8.21 3.53
N VAL A 18 19.20 -7.01 2.99
CA VAL A 18 20.14 -5.99 3.49
C VAL A 18 19.68 -5.44 4.83
N ALA A 19 18.37 -5.27 5.04
CA ALA A 19 17.83 -4.89 6.34
C ALA A 19 18.28 -5.86 7.46
N ALA A 20 18.31 -7.17 7.18
CA ALA A 20 18.81 -8.18 8.11
C ALA A 20 20.29 -7.93 8.49
N ALA A 21 21.13 -7.72 7.47
CA ALA A 21 22.55 -7.48 7.66
C ALA A 21 22.84 -6.19 8.45
N ILE A 22 22.08 -5.11 8.18
CA ILE A 22 22.17 -3.85 8.92
C ILE A 22 21.82 -4.06 10.39
N LEU A 23 20.71 -4.76 10.68
CA LEU A 23 20.29 -5.03 12.06
C LEU A 23 21.29 -5.89 12.84
N LEU A 24 21.87 -6.90 12.20
CA LEU A 24 22.95 -7.71 12.80
C LEU A 24 24.16 -6.85 13.14
N LYS A 25 24.58 -5.96 12.23
CA LYS A 25 25.69 -5.02 12.45
C LYS A 25 25.40 -4.04 13.60
N GLN A 26 24.13 -3.69 13.81
CA GLN A 26 23.67 -2.86 14.93
C GLN A 26 23.56 -3.62 16.27
N GLY A 27 23.80 -4.95 16.29
CA GLY A 27 23.83 -5.76 17.50
C GLY A 27 22.49 -6.33 17.94
N TYR A 28 21.48 -6.36 17.05
CA TYR A 28 20.20 -7.01 17.32
C TYR A 28 20.29 -8.53 17.14
N GLU A 29 19.48 -9.28 17.92
CA GLU A 29 19.20 -10.68 17.64
C GLU A 29 18.09 -10.75 16.59
N VAL A 30 18.46 -11.07 15.34
CA VAL A 30 17.54 -11.04 14.19
C VAL A 30 16.96 -12.42 13.93
N ILE A 31 15.64 -12.49 13.76
CA ILE A 31 14.89 -13.67 13.35
C ILE A 31 14.18 -13.34 12.03
N GLY A 32 14.55 -14.03 10.96
CA GLY A 32 13.92 -13.86 9.66
C GLY A 32 12.58 -14.60 9.58
N VAL A 33 11.57 -13.97 8.99
CA VAL A 33 10.28 -14.63 8.71
C VAL A 33 9.80 -14.33 7.30
N THR A 34 9.29 -15.33 6.59
CA THR A 34 8.48 -15.10 5.39
C THR A 34 7.02 -15.30 5.71
N LEU A 35 6.19 -14.34 5.31
CA LEU A 35 4.75 -14.38 5.51
C LEU A 35 4.13 -15.14 4.33
N GLN A 36 3.68 -16.36 4.59
CA GLN A 36 2.95 -17.15 3.60
C GLN A 36 1.53 -16.62 3.48
N ILE A 37 1.27 -15.96 2.35
CA ILE A 37 -0.02 -15.33 2.01
C ILE A 37 -0.62 -15.82 0.70
N TRP A 38 0.13 -16.58 -0.10
CA TRP A 38 -0.37 -17.21 -1.32
C TRP A 38 -1.38 -18.31 -0.96
N GLN A 39 -2.46 -18.40 -1.73
CA GLN A 39 -3.46 -19.45 -1.56
C GLN A 39 -2.95 -20.77 -2.16
N ASP A 40 -3.59 -21.88 -1.82
CA ASP A 40 -3.26 -23.18 -2.40
C ASP A 40 -3.65 -23.18 -3.90
N MET A 41 -2.67 -22.89 -4.75
CA MET A 41 -2.80 -22.90 -6.21
C MET A 41 -2.03 -24.09 -6.79
N ASP A 42 -2.41 -24.55 -8.00
CA ASP A 42 -1.75 -25.68 -8.67
C ASP A 42 -0.22 -25.45 -8.84
N GLU A 43 0.55 -26.54 -8.74
CA GLU A 43 2.03 -26.52 -8.73
C GLU A 43 2.68 -25.82 -9.94
N GLU A 44 2.02 -25.80 -11.10
CA GLU A 44 2.49 -25.09 -12.30
C GLU A 44 2.36 -23.56 -12.16
N ARG A 45 1.32 -23.07 -11.48
CA ARG A 45 1.17 -21.64 -11.17
C ARG A 45 2.20 -21.20 -10.12
N GLN A 46 2.42 -22.00 -9.08
CA GLN A 46 3.42 -21.71 -8.03
C GLN A 46 4.85 -21.50 -8.55
N LYS A 47 5.24 -22.16 -9.65
CA LYS A 47 6.57 -22.02 -10.27
C LYS A 47 6.71 -20.80 -11.20
N SER A 48 5.61 -20.29 -11.75
CA SER A 48 5.60 -19.12 -12.64
C SER A 48 5.40 -17.79 -11.90
N GLU A 49 5.11 -17.83 -10.60
CA GLU A 49 4.89 -16.65 -9.74
C GLU A 49 6.20 -15.86 -9.50
N GLY A 50 6.43 -14.80 -10.26
CA GLY A 50 7.59 -13.89 -10.12
C GLY A 50 7.51 -12.87 -8.97
N GLY A 51 6.62 -13.05 -7.99
CA GLY A 51 6.35 -12.08 -6.92
C GLY A 51 7.05 -12.34 -5.57
N CYS A 52 6.89 -11.40 -4.63
CA CYS A 52 7.26 -11.51 -3.20
C CYS A 52 6.69 -12.77 -2.50
N CYS A 53 5.71 -13.44 -3.10
CA CYS A 53 4.88 -14.47 -2.50
C CYS A 53 5.04 -15.85 -3.16
N SER A 54 6.11 -16.08 -3.91
CA SER A 54 6.32 -17.38 -4.56
C SER A 54 7.25 -18.30 -3.78
N LEU A 55 7.22 -19.59 -4.09
CA LEU A 55 8.15 -20.57 -3.53
C LEU A 55 9.63 -20.15 -3.73
N SER A 56 9.94 -19.54 -4.88
CA SER A 56 11.30 -19.02 -5.14
C SER A 56 11.71 -17.91 -4.16
N ALA A 57 10.77 -17.04 -3.77
CA ALA A 57 11.01 -15.98 -2.78
C ALA A 57 11.30 -16.56 -1.39
N VAL A 58 10.60 -17.64 -1.00
CA VAL A 58 10.84 -18.38 0.26
C VAL A 58 12.24 -18.99 0.27
N ASP A 59 12.66 -19.61 -0.84
CA ASP A 59 13.97 -20.23 -0.96
C ASP A 59 15.10 -19.20 -0.96
N ASP A 60 14.90 -18.06 -1.62
CA ASP A 60 15.83 -16.93 -1.59
C ASP A 60 15.99 -16.38 -0.17
N ALA A 61 14.88 -16.14 0.54
CA ALA A 61 14.89 -15.69 1.93
C ALA A 61 15.62 -16.69 2.84
N ARG A 62 15.36 -17.99 2.68
CA ARG A 62 16.05 -19.05 3.44
C ARG A 62 17.54 -19.06 3.16
N ARG A 63 17.96 -18.93 1.90
CA ARG A 63 19.39 -18.87 1.52
C ARG A 63 20.10 -17.68 2.14
N VAL A 64 19.47 -16.50 2.10
CA VAL A 64 19.98 -15.29 2.75
C VAL A 64 20.12 -15.49 4.26
N ALA A 65 19.07 -16.00 4.91
CA ALA A 65 19.08 -16.24 6.35
C ALA A 65 20.21 -17.20 6.78
N ASN A 66 20.38 -18.31 6.06
CA ASN A 66 21.47 -19.25 6.29
C ASN A 66 22.85 -18.60 6.13
N LYS A 67 23.02 -17.76 5.11
CA LYS A 67 24.28 -17.05 4.87
C LYS A 67 24.60 -16.02 5.97
N LEU A 68 23.58 -15.37 6.50
CA LEU A 68 23.71 -14.41 7.61
C LEU A 68 23.76 -15.08 8.99
N GLY A 69 23.53 -16.40 9.08
CA GLY A 69 23.54 -17.14 10.33
C GLY A 69 22.34 -16.83 11.25
N ILE A 70 21.19 -16.44 10.69
CA ILE A 70 19.98 -16.09 11.46
C ILE A 70 18.93 -17.19 11.41
N PRO A 71 18.15 -17.41 12.49
CA PRO A 71 16.98 -18.27 12.45
C PRO A 71 15.97 -17.78 11.41
N TYR A 72 15.31 -18.73 10.73
CA TYR A 72 14.33 -18.44 9.70
C TYR A 72 13.09 -19.32 9.81
N TYR A 73 11.92 -18.69 9.74
CA TYR A 73 10.63 -19.37 9.80
C TYR A 73 9.69 -18.92 8.68
N VAL A 74 8.72 -19.75 8.36
CA VAL A 74 7.59 -19.38 7.49
C VAL A 74 6.34 -19.29 8.35
N LEU A 75 5.67 -18.15 8.31
CA LEU A 75 4.45 -17.90 9.08
C LEU A 75 3.25 -17.99 8.15
N ASN A 76 2.34 -18.92 8.41
CA ASN A 76 1.11 -19.05 7.63
C ASN A 76 0.11 -17.96 8.01
N PHE A 77 -0.07 -16.96 7.14
CA PHE A 77 -1.02 -15.86 7.26
C PHE A 77 -2.06 -15.86 6.12
N LYS A 78 -2.31 -17.02 5.48
CA LYS A 78 -3.27 -17.15 4.37
C LYS A 78 -4.66 -16.64 4.73
N ASP A 79 -5.20 -17.07 5.88
CA ASP A 79 -6.56 -16.71 6.30
C ASP A 79 -6.68 -15.22 6.63
N ILE A 80 -5.66 -14.66 7.29
CA ILE A 80 -5.60 -13.23 7.63
C ILE A 80 -5.54 -12.42 6.34
N PHE A 81 -4.67 -12.81 5.40
CA PHE A 81 -4.55 -12.14 4.12
C PHE A 81 -5.86 -12.20 3.31
N ASN A 82 -6.48 -13.38 3.23
CA ASN A 82 -7.74 -13.55 2.53
C ASN A 82 -8.81 -12.62 3.11
N LYS A 83 -9.02 -12.67 4.44
CA LYS A 83 -10.06 -11.90 5.12
C LYS A 83 -9.83 -10.39 5.06
N THR A 84 -8.59 -9.93 5.24
CA THR A 84 -8.28 -8.50 5.45
C THR A 84 -7.81 -7.78 4.19
N VAL A 85 -7.39 -8.51 3.15
CA VAL A 85 -6.89 -7.92 1.91
C VAL A 85 -7.76 -8.33 0.73
N ILE A 86 -7.98 -9.64 0.51
CA ILE A 86 -8.72 -10.12 -0.66
C ILE A 86 -10.21 -9.77 -0.55
N GLU A 87 -10.87 -10.10 0.57
CA GLU A 87 -12.30 -9.79 0.74
C GLU A 87 -12.58 -8.29 0.76
N TYR A 88 -11.74 -7.51 1.45
CA TYR A 88 -11.78 -6.04 1.40
C TYR A 88 -11.68 -5.53 -0.06
N PHE A 89 -10.71 -6.04 -0.82
CA PHE A 89 -10.51 -5.65 -2.21
C PHE A 89 -11.75 -5.95 -3.05
N LYS A 90 -12.32 -7.16 -2.93
CA LYS A 90 -13.55 -7.55 -3.63
C LYS A 90 -14.71 -6.62 -3.30
N GLU A 91 -14.95 -6.41 -2.01
CA GLU A 91 -16.07 -5.59 -1.54
C GLU A 91 -16.02 -4.15 -2.06
N GLU A 92 -14.85 -3.51 -2.04
CA GLU A 92 -14.71 -2.13 -2.49
C GLU A 92 -14.97 -1.96 -3.99
N TYR A 93 -14.51 -2.90 -4.83
CA TYR A 93 -14.83 -2.86 -6.27
C TYR A 93 -16.32 -2.98 -6.54
N PHE A 94 -17.05 -3.82 -5.79
CA PHE A 94 -18.50 -3.92 -5.91
C PHE A 94 -19.25 -2.67 -5.37
N LYS A 95 -18.61 -1.86 -4.53
CA LYS A 95 -19.10 -0.53 -4.14
C LYS A 95 -18.72 0.57 -5.15
N GLY A 96 -18.15 0.23 -6.30
CA GLY A 96 -17.72 1.21 -7.31
C GLY A 96 -16.48 2.01 -6.91
N ARG A 97 -15.74 1.55 -5.89
CA ARG A 97 -14.51 2.17 -5.39
C ARG A 97 -13.28 1.45 -5.92
N THR A 98 -12.13 2.12 -5.90
CA THR A 98 -10.84 1.51 -6.29
C THR A 98 -9.94 1.40 -5.06
N PRO A 99 -9.92 0.25 -4.37
CA PRO A 99 -9.14 0.04 -3.16
C PRO A 99 -7.62 -0.01 -3.41
N ASN A 100 -6.83 0.14 -2.34
CA ASN A 100 -5.40 -0.14 -2.37
C ASN A 100 -5.06 -1.37 -1.48
N PRO A 101 -4.92 -2.57 -2.05
CA PRO A 101 -4.71 -3.79 -1.25
C PRO A 101 -3.34 -3.80 -0.54
N CYS A 102 -2.34 -3.08 -1.04
CA CYS A 102 -1.03 -2.99 -0.40
C CYS A 102 -1.10 -2.25 0.94
N ILE A 103 -1.96 -1.22 1.05
CA ILE A 103 -2.18 -0.47 2.29
C ILE A 103 -2.87 -1.36 3.34
N ALA A 104 -3.87 -2.14 2.93
CA ALA A 104 -4.53 -3.13 3.79
C ALA A 104 -3.57 -4.23 4.25
N CYS A 105 -2.74 -4.75 3.33
CA CYS A 105 -1.72 -5.76 3.64
C CYS A 105 -0.68 -5.23 4.64
N ASN A 106 -0.20 -3.99 4.48
CA ASN A 106 0.70 -3.39 5.44
C ASN A 106 0.02 -3.28 6.82
N ARG A 107 -1.20 -2.74 6.90
CA ARG A 107 -1.95 -2.59 8.16
C ARG A 107 -2.12 -3.91 8.91
N HIS A 108 -2.75 -4.88 8.24
CA HIS A 108 -3.30 -6.06 8.91
C HIS A 108 -2.32 -7.25 8.93
N VAL A 109 -1.48 -7.39 7.91
CA VAL A 109 -0.63 -8.57 7.74
C VAL A 109 0.80 -8.28 8.14
N LYS A 110 1.46 -7.30 7.49
CA LYS A 110 2.88 -7.03 7.74
C LYS A 110 3.13 -6.33 9.08
N TRP A 111 2.20 -5.52 9.56
CA TRP A 111 2.30 -4.89 10.89
C TRP A 111 1.50 -5.63 11.93
N GLN A 112 0.16 -5.60 11.88
CA GLN A 112 -0.64 -6.12 12.99
C GLN A 112 -0.33 -7.60 13.29
N ALA A 113 -0.54 -8.51 12.33
CA ALA A 113 -0.35 -9.94 12.57
C ALA A 113 1.10 -10.32 12.86
N MET A 114 2.07 -9.71 12.17
CA MET A 114 3.50 -9.97 12.40
C MET A 114 3.94 -9.45 13.78
N LEU A 115 3.48 -8.26 14.20
CA LEU A 115 3.78 -7.71 15.52
C LEU A 115 3.16 -8.55 16.62
N ASP A 116 1.89 -8.93 16.49
CA ASP A 116 1.22 -9.79 17.48
C ASP A 116 1.97 -11.12 17.63
N LYS A 117 2.44 -11.70 16.52
CA LYS A 117 3.26 -12.91 16.54
C LYS A 117 4.60 -12.67 17.22
N ALA A 118 5.30 -11.59 16.89
CA ALA A 118 6.58 -11.22 17.49
C ALA A 118 6.46 -11.07 19.02
N LEU A 119 5.50 -10.26 19.48
CA LEU A 119 5.28 -10.02 20.90
C LEU A 119 4.92 -11.31 21.66
N SER A 120 4.10 -12.18 21.06
CA SER A 120 3.76 -13.49 21.65
C SER A 120 4.96 -14.42 21.85
N MET A 121 6.06 -14.18 21.11
CA MET A 121 7.31 -14.93 21.19
C MET A 121 8.36 -14.23 22.06
N GLY A 122 8.01 -13.12 22.71
CA GLY A 122 8.93 -12.32 23.51
C GLY A 122 9.96 -11.56 22.65
N ILE A 123 9.60 -11.21 21.41
CA ILE A 123 10.44 -10.43 20.49
C ILE A 123 10.05 -8.95 20.61
N ASP A 124 11.04 -8.08 20.76
CA ASP A 124 10.83 -6.66 21.09
C ASP A 124 10.35 -5.82 19.91
N TYR A 125 10.82 -6.12 18.69
CA TYR A 125 10.51 -5.33 17.49
C TYR A 125 10.17 -6.18 16.28
N ILE A 126 9.48 -5.55 15.34
CA ILE A 126 9.41 -5.99 13.95
C ILE A 126 10.23 -5.08 13.06
N ALA A 127 10.74 -5.63 11.95
CA ALA A 127 11.42 -4.86 10.92
C ALA A 127 10.93 -5.26 9.53
N THR A 128 11.06 -4.35 8.58
CA THR A 128 10.78 -4.60 7.17
C THR A 128 11.78 -3.89 6.28
N GLY A 129 11.86 -4.29 5.00
CA GLY A 129 12.66 -3.59 3.98
C GLY A 129 11.97 -2.37 3.36
N HIS A 130 11.06 -1.69 4.06
CA HIS A 130 10.41 -0.50 3.53
C HIS A 130 11.29 0.75 3.64
N TYR A 131 11.27 1.57 2.59
CA TYR A 131 11.94 2.87 2.53
C TYR A 131 11.09 3.91 3.26
N ALA A 132 11.26 3.98 4.58
CA ALA A 132 10.69 4.98 5.46
C ALA A 132 11.54 5.06 6.74
N LYS A 133 11.33 6.07 7.57
CA LYS A 133 12.02 6.19 8.86
C LYS A 133 11.01 6.32 9.99
N VAL A 134 11.28 5.62 11.09
CA VAL A 134 10.50 5.73 12.32
C VAL A 134 11.40 6.25 13.41
N MET A 135 10.97 7.30 14.10
CA MET A 135 11.71 7.88 15.21
C MET A 135 10.74 8.46 16.23
N GLN A 136 11.19 8.62 17.47
CA GLN A 136 10.43 9.33 18.49
C GLN A 136 10.73 10.83 18.38
N ASP A 137 9.68 11.63 18.26
CA ASP A 137 9.81 13.08 18.30
C ASP A 137 10.11 13.54 19.74
N ALA A 138 11.22 14.25 19.92
CA ALA A 138 11.68 14.66 21.25
C ALA A 138 10.76 15.68 21.92
N LYS A 139 9.97 16.44 21.14
CA LYS A 139 9.09 17.49 21.67
C LYS A 139 7.75 16.93 22.16
N THR A 140 7.15 16.04 21.37
CA THR A 140 5.82 15.49 21.64
C THR A 140 5.85 14.12 22.30
N GLY A 141 6.99 13.42 22.25
CA GLY A 141 7.13 12.04 22.70
C GLY A 141 6.45 11.01 21.79
N ARG A 142 5.79 11.43 20.71
CA ARG A 142 5.11 10.54 19.75
C ARG A 142 6.11 9.90 18.81
N PHE A 143 5.80 8.70 18.35
CA PHE A 143 6.51 8.12 17.21
C PHE A 143 6.01 8.76 15.92
N ILE A 144 6.95 9.22 15.11
CA ILE A 144 6.70 9.85 13.81
C ILE A 144 7.21 8.96 12.68
N LEU A 145 6.49 9.00 11.57
CA LEU A 145 6.85 8.35 10.32
C LEU A 145 7.40 9.43 9.37
N LYS A 146 8.61 9.23 8.87
CA LYS A 146 9.28 10.17 7.97
C LYS A 146 9.62 9.54 6.64
N LYS A 147 9.69 10.37 5.61
CA LYS A 147 10.14 9.98 4.28
C LYS A 147 11.55 9.40 4.34
N SER A 148 11.83 8.42 3.49
CA SER A 148 13.20 7.93 3.31
C SER A 148 14.11 9.01 2.71
N VAL A 149 15.42 8.81 2.77
CA VAL A 149 16.38 9.71 2.08
C VAL A 149 16.23 9.68 0.54
N THR A 150 15.47 8.71 0.01
CA THR A 150 15.25 8.54 -1.43
C THR A 150 13.79 8.80 -1.79
N ASP A 151 13.45 10.04 -2.16
CA ASP A 151 12.09 10.45 -2.52
C ASP A 151 11.41 9.54 -3.56
N ARG A 152 12.18 9.04 -4.55
CA ARG A 152 11.65 8.17 -5.61
C ARG A 152 11.19 6.79 -5.12
N LYS A 153 11.73 6.31 -4.01
CA LYS A 153 11.42 5.01 -3.43
C LYS A 153 10.68 5.14 -2.11
N ASP A 154 10.31 6.35 -1.71
CA ASP A 154 9.57 6.58 -0.48
C ASP A 154 8.28 5.76 -0.43
N GLN A 155 8.13 5.00 0.66
CA GLN A 155 6.99 4.11 0.87
C GLN A 155 6.09 4.56 2.01
N THR A 156 6.28 5.77 2.55
CA THR A 156 5.47 6.28 3.67
C THR A 156 3.99 6.37 3.34
N TYR A 157 3.63 6.63 2.08
CA TYR A 157 2.24 6.63 1.62
C TYR A 157 1.53 5.30 1.94
N ALA A 158 2.24 4.17 1.84
CA ALA A 158 1.65 2.85 2.11
C ALA A 158 1.60 2.50 3.61
N LEU A 159 2.07 3.39 4.47
CA LEU A 159 2.32 3.17 5.90
C LEU A 159 1.62 4.23 6.79
N TYR A 160 0.78 5.10 6.22
CA TYR A 160 0.12 6.17 6.99
C TYR A 160 -0.82 5.63 8.08
N ASN A 161 -1.24 4.36 8.00
CA ASN A 161 -2.20 3.73 8.89
C ASN A 161 -1.57 3.05 10.12
N LEU A 162 -0.26 3.17 10.29
CA LEU A 162 0.42 2.60 11.44
C LEU A 162 0.05 3.34 12.73
N THR A 163 -0.25 2.56 13.77
CA THR A 163 -0.57 3.09 15.09
C THR A 163 0.69 3.46 15.88
N GLN A 164 0.54 4.25 16.95
CA GLN A 164 1.67 4.57 17.83
C GLN A 164 2.32 3.34 18.46
N GLN A 165 1.51 2.33 18.83
CA GLN A 165 2.01 1.05 19.34
C GLN A 165 2.79 0.30 18.25
N GLN A 166 2.27 0.26 17.02
CA GLN A 166 2.97 -0.39 15.93
C GLN A 166 4.30 0.32 15.63
N LEU A 167 4.30 1.65 15.57
CA LEU A 167 5.50 2.45 15.33
C LEU A 167 6.54 2.28 16.45
N SER A 168 6.14 2.19 17.72
CA SER A 168 7.07 2.01 18.84
C SER A 168 7.83 0.68 18.79
N HIS A 169 7.29 -0.31 18.09
CA HIS A 169 7.88 -1.63 17.88
C HIS A 169 8.40 -1.83 16.45
N THR A 170 8.51 -0.77 15.63
CA THR A 170 8.93 -0.87 14.22
C THR A 170 10.34 -0.35 14.00
N LEU A 171 11.16 -1.13 13.29
CA LEU A 171 12.45 -0.71 12.75
C LEU A 171 12.40 -0.67 11.22
N MET A 172 13.02 0.36 10.62
CA MET A 172 13.10 0.55 9.17
C MET A 172 14.55 0.73 8.73
N PRO A 173 15.35 -0.35 8.67
CA PRO A 173 16.81 -0.25 8.57
C PRO A 173 17.30 0.36 7.24
N VAL A 174 16.46 0.32 6.21
CA VAL A 174 16.82 0.79 4.86
C VAL A 174 16.43 2.25 4.60
N GLY A 175 15.70 2.89 5.52
CA GLY A 175 15.19 4.26 5.33
C GLY A 175 16.25 5.34 5.16
N ASP A 176 17.46 5.09 5.63
CA ASP A 176 18.64 5.97 5.53
C ASP A 176 19.52 5.69 4.31
N TYR A 177 19.14 4.75 3.46
CA TYR A 177 19.94 4.31 2.31
C TYR A 177 19.21 4.54 0.99
N THR A 178 19.98 4.85 -0.03
CA THR A 178 19.55 4.80 -1.41
C THR A 178 19.50 3.37 -1.94
N LYS A 179 18.73 3.14 -3.01
CA LYS A 179 18.64 1.82 -3.64
C LYS A 179 19.99 1.31 -4.14
N ASP A 180 20.83 2.22 -4.61
CA ASP A 180 22.16 1.87 -5.10
C ASP A 180 23.08 1.46 -3.95
N GLU A 181 23.05 2.19 -2.82
CA GLU A 181 23.77 1.77 -1.60
C GLU A 181 23.28 0.42 -1.08
N ILE A 182 21.97 0.17 -1.08
CA ILE A 182 21.41 -1.15 -0.71
C ILE A 182 21.95 -2.25 -1.61
N ARG A 183 22.06 -2.01 -2.92
CA ARG A 183 22.62 -2.99 -3.87
C ARG A 183 24.13 -3.19 -3.67
N GLU A 184 24.88 -2.15 -3.37
CA GLU A 184 26.31 -2.27 -3.08
C GLU A 184 26.55 -3.04 -1.79
N ILE A 185 25.81 -2.74 -0.71
CA ILE A 185 25.85 -3.53 0.53
C ILE A 185 25.57 -5.00 0.20
N ALA A 186 24.50 -5.29 -0.55
CA ALA A 186 24.16 -6.67 -0.94
C ALA A 186 25.30 -7.38 -1.70
N LYS A 187 26.03 -6.68 -2.57
CA LYS A 187 27.20 -7.24 -3.27
C LYS A 187 28.38 -7.48 -2.32
N GLU A 188 28.67 -6.55 -1.42
CA GLU A 188 29.76 -6.66 -0.44
C GLU A 188 29.56 -7.88 0.47
N ILE A 189 28.34 -8.12 0.93
CA ILE A 189 28.00 -9.33 1.71
C ILE A 189 27.72 -10.56 0.82
N GLY A 190 27.86 -10.42 -0.50
CA GLY A 190 27.77 -11.49 -1.49
C GLY A 190 26.39 -12.15 -1.60
N LEU A 191 25.30 -11.39 -1.45
CA LEU A 191 23.95 -11.92 -1.60
C LEU A 191 23.58 -12.12 -3.06
N SER A 192 23.03 -13.29 -3.40
CA SER A 192 22.58 -13.63 -4.76
C SER A 192 21.40 -12.78 -5.26
N VAL A 193 20.68 -12.12 -4.36
CA VAL A 193 19.48 -11.31 -4.67
C VAL A 193 19.80 -9.89 -5.14
N ALA A 194 21.08 -9.49 -5.20
CA ALA A 194 21.48 -8.11 -5.51
C ALA A 194 20.99 -7.61 -6.89
N THR A 195 20.79 -8.51 -7.85
CA THR A 195 20.36 -8.19 -9.23
C THR A 195 18.87 -8.40 -9.48
N LYS A 196 18.10 -8.87 -8.49
CA LYS A 196 16.68 -9.18 -8.65
C LYS A 196 15.87 -7.88 -8.86
N PRO A 197 14.95 -7.84 -9.84
CA PRO A 197 14.07 -6.68 -10.02
C PRO A 197 13.10 -6.54 -8.84
N ASP A 198 12.64 -5.31 -8.59
CA ASP A 198 11.64 -5.02 -7.56
C ASP A 198 10.26 -5.54 -8.00
N SER A 199 9.46 -6.05 -7.05
CA SER A 199 8.04 -6.35 -7.31
C SER A 199 7.25 -5.05 -7.48
N GLN A 200 6.58 -4.88 -8.62
CA GLN A 200 5.85 -3.66 -8.99
C GLN A 200 4.32 -3.84 -9.02
N GLU A 201 3.81 -5.08 -8.91
CA GLU A 201 2.41 -5.41 -9.16
C GLU A 201 1.67 -5.87 -7.89
N ILE A 202 0.33 -5.85 -7.93
CA ILE A 202 -0.51 -6.40 -6.86
C ILE A 202 -0.22 -7.89 -6.76
N CYS A 203 0.20 -8.35 -5.58
CA CYS A 203 0.83 -9.67 -5.44
C CYS A 203 -0.07 -10.87 -5.82
N PHE A 204 -1.39 -10.70 -5.85
CA PHE A 204 -2.36 -11.74 -6.19
C PHE A 204 -3.08 -11.50 -7.53
N ILE A 205 -2.65 -10.51 -8.33
CA ILE A 205 -3.24 -10.19 -9.64
C ILE A 205 -2.12 -10.00 -10.66
N HIS A 206 -1.87 -11.04 -11.46
CA HIS A 206 -0.65 -11.15 -12.28
C HIS A 206 -0.78 -10.54 -13.68
N ASP A 207 -1.99 -10.46 -14.24
CA ASP A 207 -2.26 -9.91 -15.57
C ASP A 207 -2.87 -8.50 -15.52
N ASN A 208 -2.90 -7.89 -14.32
CA ASN A 208 -3.64 -6.66 -14.02
C ASN A 208 -5.13 -6.72 -14.44
N ASP A 209 -5.68 -7.93 -14.63
CA ASP A 209 -7.08 -8.12 -14.99
C ASP A 209 -7.94 -8.27 -13.72
N TYR A 210 -8.23 -7.13 -13.10
CA TYR A 210 -9.09 -7.05 -11.92
C TYR A 210 -10.47 -7.65 -12.18
N GLY A 211 -11.00 -7.46 -13.39
CA GLY A 211 -12.32 -7.95 -13.77
C GLY A 211 -12.39 -9.47 -13.78
N LYS A 212 -11.39 -10.11 -14.39
CA LYS A 212 -11.25 -11.56 -14.39
C LYS A 212 -11.07 -12.09 -12.98
N PHE A 213 -10.16 -11.50 -12.19
CA PHE A 213 -9.96 -11.90 -10.79
C PHE A 213 -11.27 -11.86 -10.00
N LEU A 214 -12.03 -10.77 -10.10
CA LEU A 214 -13.31 -10.63 -9.41
C LEU A 214 -14.35 -11.65 -9.89
N SER A 215 -14.41 -11.93 -11.20
CA SER A 215 -15.33 -12.93 -11.75
C SER A 215 -15.02 -14.36 -11.34
N GLU A 216 -13.74 -14.70 -11.14
CA GLU A 216 -13.29 -16.04 -10.76
C GLU A 216 -13.37 -16.26 -9.24
N ASN A 217 -13.35 -15.18 -8.44
CA ASN A 217 -13.20 -15.25 -6.98
C ASN A 217 -14.38 -14.67 -6.19
N CYS A 218 -15.47 -14.25 -6.84
CA CYS A 218 -16.66 -13.71 -6.18
C CYS A 218 -17.95 -14.37 -6.69
N ASP A 219 -18.86 -14.69 -5.79
CA ASP A 219 -20.21 -15.17 -6.17
C ASP A 219 -21.11 -14.05 -6.73
N LYS A 220 -20.72 -12.79 -6.49
CA LYS A 220 -21.45 -11.62 -6.99
C LYS A 220 -21.30 -11.51 -8.51
N LYS A 221 -22.43 -11.49 -9.21
CA LYS A 221 -22.47 -11.30 -10.66
C LYS A 221 -22.00 -9.89 -11.03
N ILE A 222 -21.10 -9.80 -12.00
CA ILE A 222 -20.74 -8.53 -12.65
C ILE A 222 -21.86 -8.20 -13.63
N VAL A 223 -22.56 -7.09 -13.38
CA VAL A 223 -23.74 -6.69 -14.16
C VAL A 223 -23.39 -5.55 -15.12
N PRO A 224 -23.61 -5.72 -16.44
CA PRO A 224 -23.47 -4.64 -17.41
C PRO A 224 -24.42 -3.47 -17.09
N GLY A 225 -24.01 -2.25 -17.45
CA GLY A 225 -24.75 -1.02 -17.16
C GLY A 225 -24.53 0.02 -18.24
N LYS A 226 -24.88 1.28 -17.98
CA LYS A 226 -24.84 2.35 -19.00
C LYS A 226 -23.67 3.29 -18.77
N PHE A 227 -22.99 3.65 -19.87
CA PHE A 227 -22.18 4.86 -19.90
C PHE A 227 -23.07 6.07 -20.06
N LEU A 228 -22.86 7.09 -19.24
CA LEU A 228 -23.51 8.40 -19.33
C LEU A 228 -22.48 9.48 -19.62
N ASP A 229 -22.87 10.58 -20.24
CA ASP A 229 -22.08 11.83 -20.18
C ASP A 229 -22.37 12.62 -18.90
N THR A 230 -21.64 13.70 -18.66
CA THR A 230 -21.84 14.60 -17.51
C THR A 230 -23.19 15.35 -17.52
N LYS A 231 -23.95 15.26 -18.61
CA LYS A 231 -25.32 15.80 -18.75
C LYS A 231 -26.39 14.73 -18.58
N GLY A 232 -26.01 13.47 -18.35
CA GLY A 232 -26.91 12.34 -18.17
C GLY A 232 -27.37 11.65 -19.47
N ASN A 233 -26.83 12.02 -20.64
CA ASN A 233 -27.15 11.36 -21.89
C ASN A 233 -26.49 9.98 -21.96
N VAL A 234 -27.21 8.98 -22.47
CA VAL A 234 -26.67 7.62 -22.64
C VAL A 234 -25.69 7.59 -23.81
N LEU A 235 -24.46 7.16 -23.54
CA LEU A 235 -23.39 7.04 -24.52
C LEU A 235 -23.18 5.60 -25.03
N GLY A 236 -23.71 4.61 -24.30
CA GLY A 236 -23.58 3.18 -24.63
C GLY A 236 -23.64 2.30 -23.39
N ASN A 237 -23.17 1.06 -23.51
CA ASN A 237 -23.16 0.08 -22.43
C ASN A 237 -21.73 -0.25 -21.98
N HIS A 238 -21.57 -0.48 -20.68
CA HIS A 238 -20.32 -0.88 -20.05
C HIS A 238 -20.39 -2.33 -19.55
N LYS A 239 -19.24 -2.99 -19.35
CA LYS A 239 -19.19 -4.41 -18.97
C LYS A 239 -19.51 -4.68 -17.49
N GLY A 240 -19.50 -3.63 -16.68
CA GLY A 240 -19.82 -3.65 -15.25
C GLY A 240 -18.90 -2.67 -14.51
N ILE A 241 -19.40 -2.03 -13.44
CA ILE A 241 -18.68 -0.93 -12.76
C ILE A 241 -17.27 -1.31 -12.28
N VAL A 242 -17.05 -2.59 -11.97
CA VAL A 242 -15.76 -3.11 -11.46
C VAL A 242 -14.59 -2.97 -12.43
N HIS A 243 -14.86 -2.72 -13.72
CA HIS A 243 -13.84 -2.55 -14.76
C HIS A 243 -13.39 -1.10 -14.95
N TYR A 244 -13.92 -0.17 -14.15
CA TYR A 244 -13.76 1.26 -14.37
C TYR A 244 -13.31 1.98 -13.10
N THR A 245 -12.31 2.83 -13.25
CA THR A 245 -11.76 3.68 -12.19
C THR A 245 -11.76 5.14 -12.65
N VAL A 246 -12.05 6.07 -11.75
CA VAL A 246 -11.99 7.52 -12.05
C VAL A 246 -10.64 7.89 -12.66
N GLY A 247 -10.66 8.65 -13.76
CA GLY A 247 -9.50 9.04 -14.56
C GLY A 247 -9.08 8.03 -15.63
N GLN A 248 -9.71 6.85 -15.70
CA GLN A 248 -9.42 5.82 -16.70
C GLN A 248 -9.83 6.29 -18.10
N ARG A 249 -8.92 6.10 -19.07
CA ARG A 249 -9.12 6.41 -20.50
C ARG A 249 -9.25 5.17 -21.37
N LYS A 250 -8.44 4.14 -21.08
CA LYS A 250 -8.36 2.91 -21.89
C LYS A 250 -9.37 1.88 -21.41
N GLY A 251 -9.73 0.92 -22.26
CA GLY A 251 -10.60 -0.18 -21.89
C GLY A 251 -12.10 0.16 -21.81
N LEU A 252 -12.53 1.31 -22.33
CA LEU A 252 -13.95 1.69 -22.37
C LEU A 252 -14.78 0.83 -23.34
N GLY A 253 -14.14 0.25 -24.37
CA GLY A 253 -14.79 -0.65 -25.31
C GLY A 253 -15.69 0.02 -26.36
N ILE A 254 -15.75 1.36 -26.37
CA ILE A 254 -16.55 2.16 -27.32
C ILE A 254 -15.65 3.26 -27.89
N ALA A 255 -15.77 3.52 -29.20
CA ALA A 255 -15.09 4.62 -29.87
C ALA A 255 -15.98 5.87 -29.86
N PHE A 256 -15.53 6.93 -29.17
CA PHE A 256 -16.29 8.17 -28.99
C PHE A 256 -15.87 9.31 -29.93
N GLY A 257 -14.97 9.06 -30.88
CA GLY A 257 -14.41 10.08 -31.80
C GLY A 257 -13.51 11.13 -31.13
N LYS A 258 -13.49 11.20 -29.81
CA LYS A 258 -12.61 12.02 -28.97
C LYS A 258 -12.14 11.24 -27.73
N PRO A 259 -11.05 11.65 -27.07
CA PRO A 259 -10.67 11.08 -25.78
C PRO A 259 -11.79 11.30 -24.75
N MET A 260 -12.20 10.22 -24.08
CA MET A 260 -13.15 10.24 -22.97
C MET A 260 -12.50 9.60 -21.75
N PHE A 261 -12.86 10.08 -20.57
CA PHE A 261 -12.33 9.62 -19.28
C PHE A 261 -13.47 9.31 -18.34
N VAL A 262 -13.28 8.32 -17.47
CA VAL A 262 -14.22 8.04 -16.37
C VAL A 262 -14.16 9.20 -15.37
N VAL A 263 -15.27 9.91 -15.19
CA VAL A 263 -15.40 11.01 -14.23
C VAL A 263 -15.98 10.50 -12.90
N ALA A 264 -16.96 9.60 -12.98
CA ALA A 264 -17.59 9.01 -11.81
C ALA A 264 -18.05 7.57 -12.07
N VAL A 265 -18.10 6.78 -11.01
CA VAL A 265 -18.68 5.43 -11.01
C VAL A 265 -19.80 5.43 -9.99
N ASN A 266 -21.03 5.18 -10.45
CA ASN A 266 -22.23 5.25 -9.63
C ASN A 266 -22.80 3.84 -9.45
N PRO A 267 -22.49 3.17 -8.31
CA PRO A 267 -22.94 1.80 -8.07
C PRO A 267 -24.46 1.68 -7.93
N GLU A 268 -25.13 2.65 -7.29
CA GLU A 268 -26.57 2.62 -7.03
C GLU A 268 -27.40 2.52 -8.31
N ASN A 269 -27.01 3.28 -9.34
CA ASN A 269 -27.68 3.31 -10.63
C ASN A 269 -27.03 2.39 -11.67
N ASN A 270 -25.95 1.69 -11.31
CA ASN A 270 -25.09 0.89 -12.20
C ASN A 270 -24.71 1.67 -13.48
N THR A 271 -24.12 2.86 -13.28
CA THR A 271 -23.71 3.76 -14.36
C THR A 271 -22.26 4.20 -14.19
N VAL A 272 -21.61 4.46 -15.33
CA VAL A 272 -20.27 5.05 -15.39
C VAL A 272 -20.36 6.35 -16.18
N VAL A 273 -19.99 7.46 -15.54
CA VAL A 273 -20.03 8.79 -16.15
C VAL A 273 -18.72 9.04 -16.87
N LEU A 274 -18.80 9.44 -18.13
CA LEU A 274 -17.66 9.79 -18.98
C LEU A 274 -17.68 11.29 -19.28
N GLY A 275 -16.50 11.89 -19.26
CA GLY A 275 -16.29 13.30 -19.61
C GLY A 275 -14.99 13.51 -20.39
N ASP A 276 -14.72 14.76 -20.73
CA ASP A 276 -13.43 15.16 -21.24
C ASP A 276 -12.37 15.29 -20.12
N ASP A 277 -11.14 15.66 -20.48
CA ASP A 277 -10.03 15.71 -19.52
C ASP A 277 -10.20 16.83 -18.46
N SER A 278 -10.93 17.89 -18.77
CA SER A 278 -11.17 18.97 -17.80
C SER A 278 -12.14 18.56 -16.70
N GLU A 279 -13.05 17.63 -17.02
CA GLU A 279 -14.11 17.17 -16.11
C GLU A 279 -13.62 16.14 -15.06
N VAL A 280 -12.37 15.66 -15.15
CA VAL A 280 -11.79 14.74 -14.14
C VAL A 280 -11.06 15.46 -13.01
N PHE A 281 -11.03 16.79 -13.00
CA PHE A 281 -10.38 17.58 -11.96
C PHE A 281 -11.36 17.95 -10.84
N SER A 282 -10.92 17.87 -9.60
CA SER A 282 -11.66 18.34 -8.44
C SER A 282 -10.75 19.09 -7.47
N GLU A 283 -11.26 20.16 -6.87
CA GLU A 283 -10.58 20.93 -5.84
C GLU A 283 -10.75 20.35 -4.45
N THR A 284 -11.77 19.52 -4.23
CA THR A 284 -12.13 19.03 -2.91
C THR A 284 -12.32 17.52 -2.89
N LEU A 285 -11.95 16.90 -1.77
CA LEU A 285 -12.34 15.53 -1.44
C LEU A 285 -12.83 15.45 0.01
N THR A 286 -13.58 14.40 0.30
CA THR A 286 -13.90 13.97 1.67
C THR A 286 -13.14 12.69 1.96
N ALA A 287 -12.59 12.57 3.17
CA ALA A 287 -11.91 11.37 3.62
C ALA A 287 -12.43 10.88 4.97
N SER A 288 -12.49 9.56 5.13
CA SER A 288 -12.81 8.84 6.37
C SER A 288 -11.77 7.75 6.68
N ASP A 289 -12.00 6.90 7.69
CA ASP A 289 -11.01 5.95 8.24
C ASP A 289 -9.67 6.64 8.53
N LEU A 290 -9.75 7.72 9.29
CA LEU A 290 -8.64 8.63 9.54
C LEU A 290 -7.62 8.03 10.51
N ASN A 291 -6.33 8.17 10.20
CA ASN A 291 -5.24 7.88 11.12
C ASN A 291 -4.24 9.04 11.12
N PHE A 292 -3.98 9.63 12.29
CA PHE A 292 -2.99 10.69 12.47
C PHE A 292 -1.79 10.20 13.29
N ILE A 293 -0.60 10.41 12.74
CA ILE A 293 0.66 9.90 13.28
C ILE A 293 1.32 10.97 14.15
N SER A 294 1.83 12.04 13.53
CA SER A 294 2.61 13.07 14.23
C SER A 294 1.77 13.95 15.15
N ILE A 295 0.45 13.97 14.94
CA ILE A 295 -0.53 14.66 15.79
C ILE A 295 -1.59 13.68 16.28
N PRO A 296 -2.24 13.94 17.44
CA PRO A 296 -3.29 13.05 17.95
C PRO A 296 -4.62 13.20 17.22
N LYS A 297 -4.89 14.36 16.63
CA LYS A 297 -6.14 14.69 15.92
C LYS A 297 -5.91 15.85 14.94
N PRO A 298 -6.70 15.98 13.87
CA PRO A 298 -6.61 17.12 12.97
C PRO A 298 -7.01 18.41 13.67
N ILE A 299 -6.48 19.52 13.17
CA ILE A 299 -6.87 20.88 13.56
C ILE A 299 -7.64 21.47 12.37
N ASP A 300 -8.80 22.05 12.63
CA ASP A 300 -9.59 22.70 11.59
C ASP A 300 -8.80 23.84 10.93
N GLY A 301 -8.82 23.91 9.60
CA GLY A 301 -8.05 24.86 8.80
C GLY A 301 -6.55 24.56 8.70
N MET A 302 -6.06 23.38 9.13
CA MET A 302 -4.63 23.08 9.07
C MET A 302 -4.12 22.92 7.63
N ARG A 303 -2.94 23.49 7.38
CA ARG A 303 -2.23 23.39 6.10
C ARG A 303 -1.37 22.14 6.04
N VAL A 304 -1.45 21.44 4.92
CA VAL A 304 -0.69 20.21 4.66
C VAL A 304 -0.29 20.13 3.20
N ASN A 305 0.64 19.22 2.91
CA ASN A 305 0.85 18.68 1.58
C ASN A 305 0.12 17.33 1.47
N ALA A 306 -0.85 17.21 0.57
CA ALA A 306 -1.69 16.04 0.43
C ALA A 306 -1.33 15.25 -0.84
N LYS A 307 -1.35 13.93 -0.74
CA LYS A 307 -1.07 12.99 -1.83
C LYS A 307 -2.23 12.01 -1.98
N ILE A 308 -2.90 12.03 -3.13
CA ILE A 308 -4.16 11.29 -3.39
C ILE A 308 -3.97 9.91 -4.03
N ARG A 309 -2.73 9.58 -4.39
CA ARG A 309 -2.31 8.24 -4.87
C ARG A 309 -0.80 8.08 -4.76
N TYR A 310 -0.33 6.84 -4.71
CA TYR A 310 1.09 6.52 -4.49
C TYR A 310 2.05 7.21 -5.46
N SER A 311 1.70 7.33 -6.74
CA SER A 311 2.55 7.95 -7.77
C SER A 311 2.32 9.45 -7.95
N ALA A 312 1.33 10.04 -7.27
CA ALA A 312 1.09 11.47 -7.36
C ALA A 312 2.19 12.26 -6.65
N LYS A 313 2.42 13.48 -7.14
CA LYS A 313 3.13 14.48 -6.36
C LYS A 313 2.22 14.97 -5.24
N GLU A 314 2.83 15.39 -4.15
CA GLU A 314 2.13 16.12 -3.10
C GLU A 314 1.64 17.46 -3.64
N ALA A 315 0.45 17.87 -3.20
CA ALA A 315 -0.15 19.15 -3.52
C ALA A 315 -0.55 19.88 -2.23
N PRO A 316 -0.29 21.20 -2.13
CA PRO A 316 -0.75 22.00 -1.01
C PRO A 316 -2.27 21.94 -0.85
N ALA A 317 -2.71 21.76 0.38
CA ALA A 317 -4.13 21.66 0.72
C ALA A 317 -4.41 22.16 2.14
N THR A 318 -5.69 22.47 2.39
CA THR A 318 -6.25 22.75 3.72
C THR A 318 -7.14 21.58 4.14
N ILE A 319 -6.96 21.10 5.37
CA ILE A 319 -7.88 20.15 6.01
C ILE A 319 -8.91 20.94 6.82
N ASN A 320 -10.19 20.69 6.57
CA ASN A 320 -11.31 21.19 7.39
C ASN A 320 -11.99 19.98 8.07
N VAL A 321 -12.24 20.08 9.37
CA VAL A 321 -12.85 19.00 10.14
C VAL A 321 -14.36 19.04 9.95
N ILE A 322 -14.94 17.95 9.45
CA ILE A 322 -16.40 17.82 9.30
C ILE A 322 -16.99 17.27 10.60
N ASP A 323 -16.45 16.15 11.07
CA ASP A 323 -16.84 15.47 12.31
C ASP A 323 -15.68 14.61 12.82
N GLU A 324 -15.92 13.79 13.86
CA GLU A 324 -14.87 12.95 14.48
C GLU A 324 -14.24 11.93 13.51
N ASN A 325 -14.96 11.53 12.47
CA ASN A 325 -14.54 10.47 11.55
C ASN A 325 -14.27 10.96 10.14
N ARG A 326 -14.59 12.22 9.83
CA ARG A 326 -14.49 12.78 8.47
C ARG A 326 -13.84 14.15 8.42
N ILE A 327 -13.08 14.34 7.36
CA ILE A 327 -12.48 15.62 7.00
C ILE A 327 -12.76 15.95 5.53
N SER A 328 -12.82 17.25 5.24
CA SER A 328 -12.75 17.79 3.88
C SER A 328 -11.32 18.25 3.62
N VAL A 329 -10.79 17.93 2.44
CA VAL A 329 -9.47 18.37 2.00
C VAL A 329 -9.67 19.23 0.76
N VAL A 330 -9.28 20.50 0.85
CA VAL A 330 -9.39 21.49 -0.23
C VAL A 330 -8.01 21.79 -0.76
N PHE A 331 -7.75 21.46 -2.03
CA PHE A 331 -6.47 21.70 -2.70
C PHE A 331 -6.40 23.12 -3.24
N ASP A 332 -5.20 23.72 -3.20
CA ASP A 332 -4.98 25.05 -3.79
C ASP A 332 -5.10 25.03 -5.32
N ILE A 333 -4.84 23.87 -5.92
CA ILE A 333 -4.94 23.61 -7.37
C ILE A 333 -5.76 22.34 -7.55
N PRO A 334 -6.76 22.32 -8.46
CA PRO A 334 -7.55 21.13 -8.75
C PRO A 334 -6.68 19.91 -9.03
N GLN A 335 -7.02 18.78 -8.40
CA GLN A 335 -6.32 17.52 -8.57
C GLN A 335 -7.04 16.61 -9.56
N ARG A 336 -6.26 15.98 -10.43
CA ARG A 336 -6.78 15.08 -11.47
C ARG A 336 -7.11 13.70 -10.92
N ALA A 337 -8.34 13.26 -11.13
CA ALA A 337 -8.84 11.93 -10.81
C ALA A 337 -8.67 11.58 -9.33
N ILE A 338 -9.35 12.33 -8.48
CA ILE A 338 -9.59 11.95 -7.08
C ILE A 338 -10.50 10.73 -7.10
N THR A 339 -10.02 9.59 -6.58
CA THR A 339 -10.68 8.29 -6.75
C THR A 339 -11.17 7.74 -5.41
N PRO A 340 -12.49 7.55 -5.23
CA PRO A 340 -13.05 6.85 -4.07
C PRO A 340 -12.40 5.49 -3.81
N GLY A 341 -12.10 5.18 -2.55
CA GLY A 341 -11.40 3.97 -2.11
C GLY A 341 -9.86 4.04 -2.15
N GLN A 342 -9.27 5.02 -2.84
CA GLN A 342 -7.85 5.32 -2.68
C GLN A 342 -7.60 6.04 -1.35
N SER A 343 -6.34 6.12 -0.95
CA SER A 343 -5.95 6.86 0.25
C SER A 343 -5.52 8.28 -0.08
N VAL A 344 -5.81 9.21 0.82
CA VAL A 344 -5.17 10.51 0.88
C VAL A 344 -4.19 10.51 2.06
N VAL A 345 -2.95 10.90 1.82
CA VAL A 345 -1.91 10.96 2.86
C VAL A 345 -1.39 12.40 2.97
N PHE A 346 -1.25 12.87 4.20
CA PHE A 346 -0.90 14.23 4.55
C PHE A 346 0.54 14.30 5.07
N TYR A 347 1.25 15.33 4.64
CA TYR A 347 2.66 15.55 4.92
C TYR A 347 2.91 16.98 5.41
N ASP A 348 3.86 17.11 6.32
CA ASP A 348 4.51 18.35 6.71
C ASP A 348 6.02 18.18 6.52
N GLY A 349 6.54 18.77 5.44
CA GLY A 349 7.90 18.51 4.96
C GLY A 349 8.14 17.02 4.68
N ASP A 350 9.02 16.41 5.49
CA ASP A 350 9.37 14.99 5.41
C ASP A 350 8.60 14.11 6.42
N VAL A 351 7.69 14.68 7.22
CA VAL A 351 6.92 13.96 8.24
C VAL A 351 5.53 13.63 7.71
N VAL A 352 5.08 12.39 7.90
CA VAL A 352 3.69 11.99 7.69
C VAL A 352 2.84 12.51 8.86
N VAL A 353 1.90 13.39 8.53
CA VAL A 353 0.91 13.90 9.46
C VAL A 353 -0.15 12.84 9.75
N GLY A 354 -0.63 12.17 8.71
CA GLY A 354 -1.68 11.17 8.79
C GLY A 354 -2.26 10.87 7.42
N GLY A 355 -3.46 10.28 7.38
CA GLY A 355 -4.19 10.03 6.14
C GLY A 355 -5.57 9.43 6.39
N GLY A 356 -6.25 9.09 5.31
CA GLY A 356 -7.54 8.42 5.32
C GLY A 356 -7.90 7.84 3.96
N THR A 357 -9.09 7.27 3.87
CA THR A 357 -9.69 6.74 2.63
C THR A 357 -10.62 7.77 2.01
N ILE A 358 -10.45 8.03 0.72
CA ILE A 358 -11.28 8.94 -0.07
C ILE A 358 -12.66 8.31 -0.26
N GLU A 359 -13.74 9.06 0.00
CA GLU A 359 -15.12 8.55 0.00
C GLU A 359 -15.76 8.36 -1.38
#